data_AF-A0AAW0BHR9-F1
#
_entry.id   AF-A0AAW0BHR9-F1
#
_cell.length_a   1.000
_cell.length_b   1.000
_cell.length_c   1.000
_cell.angle_alpha   90.00
_cell.angle_beta   90.00
_cell.angle_gamma   90.00
#
_symmetry.space_group_name_H-M   'P 1'
#
loop_
_entity.id
_entity.type
_entity.pdbx_description
1 polymer ?
#
loop_
_entity_poly.entity_id
_entity_poly.type
_entity_poly.pdbx_seq_one_letter_code
_entity_poly.pdbx_strand_id
1 'polypeptide(L)'
;MLLNGCPGLLLGSELHPCNHGEIFIHLEELGLLDMECAIDRVCLFIVFQPRIQASLDETLSSWNLHKIRTAGNKFPQAIYQLSREKAINRGYWTGDPGDDLATASDPRYGEDSEEQLPPLDELADDPEAVDYTEFADSNSERAAGVFVDDDDEVQEMRTALGDFDHLVDDGNWGIDVY
;
A
#
# COMPACT_ATOMS: atom_id res chain seq x y z
N MET A 1 -5.64 -16.85 47.92
CA MET A 1 -6.29 -15.70 48.58
C MET A 1 -5.37 -14.50 48.32
N LEU A 2 -5.54 -13.59 47.35
CA LEU A 2 -6.56 -13.16 46.39
C LEU A 2 -5.74 -12.67 45.16
N LEU A 3 -5.84 -13.23 43.94
CA LEU A 3 -6.76 -12.93 42.83
C LEU A 3 -7.34 -11.49 42.74
N ASN A 4 -7.37 -10.99 41.49
CA ASN A 4 -8.00 -9.78 40.92
C ASN A 4 -7.05 -8.58 40.69
N GLY A 5 -6.86 -8.06 39.48
CA GLY A 5 -7.40 -8.39 38.17
C GLY A 5 -6.91 -7.39 37.12
N CYS A 6 -6.40 -7.90 36.00
CA CYS A 6 -6.47 -7.24 34.70
C CYS A 6 -6.94 -8.32 33.71
N PRO A 7 -8.23 -8.35 33.36
CA PRO A 7 -8.75 -9.24 32.34
C PRO A 7 -8.66 -8.55 30.97
N GLY A 8 -8.17 -9.28 29.98
CA GLY A 8 -8.40 -8.99 28.57
C GLY A 8 -7.25 -8.29 27.86
N LEU A 9 -6.27 -9.10 27.44
CA LEU A 9 -5.55 -8.96 26.16
C LEU A 9 -4.92 -10.34 25.89
N LEU A 10 -5.77 -11.34 25.65
CA LEU A 10 -5.40 -12.57 24.96
C LEU A 10 -6.00 -12.47 23.55
N LEU A 11 -5.18 -12.87 22.57
CA LEU A 11 -5.34 -12.73 21.11
C LEU A 11 -4.98 -11.36 20.54
N GLY A 12 -3.72 -10.97 20.72
CA GLY A 12 -2.96 -10.49 19.56
C GLY A 12 -2.24 -11.71 19.00
N SER A 13 -2.66 -12.19 17.83
CA SER A 13 -1.78 -12.98 16.97
C SER A 13 -0.44 -12.28 16.93
N GLU A 14 0.64 -13.04 17.08
CA GLU A 14 1.98 -12.51 16.89
C GLU A 14 2.00 -11.77 15.56
N LEU A 15 2.18 -10.44 15.61
CA LEU A 15 2.47 -9.61 14.45
C LEU A 15 3.85 -10.04 13.94
N HIS A 16 3.90 -11.21 13.33
CA HIS A 16 4.97 -11.57 12.44
C HIS A 16 4.82 -10.60 11.26
N PRO A 17 5.83 -9.78 10.93
CA PRO A 17 5.76 -9.02 9.69
C PRO A 17 5.57 -10.05 8.58
N CYS A 18 4.39 -10.02 7.96
CA CYS A 18 4.08 -10.82 6.80
C CYS A 18 4.97 -10.29 5.67
N ASN A 19 6.15 -10.89 5.53
CA ASN A 19 7.01 -10.63 4.39
C ASN A 19 6.38 -11.34 3.20
N HIS A 20 5.37 -10.72 2.59
CA HIS A 20 4.69 -11.27 1.40
C HIS A 20 5.69 -11.64 0.29
N GLY A 21 6.84 -10.94 0.23
CA GLY A 21 7.93 -11.28 -0.68
C GLY A 21 8.54 -12.67 -0.42
N GLU A 22 8.69 -13.09 0.85
CA GLU A 22 9.16 -14.44 1.17
C GLU A 22 8.14 -15.51 0.77
N ILE A 23 6.84 -15.21 0.87
CA ILE A 23 5.77 -16.10 0.44
C ILE A 23 5.82 -16.29 -1.08
N PHE A 24 5.99 -15.20 -1.84
CA PHE A 24 6.04 -15.28 -3.31
C PHE A 24 7.26 -16.06 -3.80
N ILE A 25 8.43 -15.81 -3.21
CA ILE A 25 9.64 -16.61 -3.50
C ILE A 25 9.39 -18.09 -3.18
N HIS A 26 8.73 -18.39 -2.06
CA HIS A 26 8.42 -19.76 -1.68
C HIS A 26 7.45 -20.45 -2.66
N LEU A 27 6.43 -19.73 -3.15
CA LEU A 27 5.50 -20.25 -4.16
C LEU A 27 6.18 -20.49 -5.51
N GLU A 28 7.11 -19.62 -5.93
CA GLU A 28 7.94 -19.83 -7.13
C GLU A 28 8.85 -21.06 -6.97
N GLU A 29 9.50 -21.22 -5.82
CA GLU A 29 10.38 -22.38 -5.54
C GLU A 29 9.61 -23.71 -5.56
N LEU A 30 8.35 -23.70 -5.16
CA LEU A 30 7.46 -24.87 -5.22
C LEU A 30 6.88 -25.13 -6.63
N GLY A 31 7.07 -24.19 -7.56
CA GLY A 31 6.48 -24.24 -8.91
C GLY A 31 4.95 -24.06 -8.90
N LEU A 32 4.42 -23.40 -7.86
CA LEU A 32 3.00 -23.06 -7.73
C LEU A 32 2.67 -21.69 -8.30
N LEU A 33 3.67 -20.80 -8.39
CA LEU A 33 3.56 -19.45 -8.95
C LEU A 33 4.49 -19.33 -10.17
N ASP A 34 3.92 -19.04 -11.34
CA ASP A 34 4.65 -18.63 -12.53
C ASP A 34 4.33 -17.18 -12.89
N MET A 35 5.30 -16.27 -12.72
CA MET A 35 5.12 -14.85 -13.03
C MET A 35 4.99 -14.57 -14.53
N GLU A 36 5.34 -15.52 -15.40
CA GLU A 36 5.08 -15.43 -16.85
C GLU A 36 3.63 -15.88 -17.19
N CYS A 37 2.94 -16.55 -16.26
CA CYS A 37 1.55 -16.96 -16.41
C CYS A 37 0.60 -15.82 -15.97
N ALA A 38 -0.21 -15.34 -16.91
CA ALA A 38 -1.17 -14.26 -16.63
C ALA A 38 -2.24 -14.66 -15.58
N ILE A 39 -2.65 -15.93 -15.57
CA ILE A 39 -3.65 -16.43 -14.61
C ILE A 39 -3.08 -16.37 -13.20
N ASP A 40 -1.86 -16.85 -13.02
CA ASP A 40 -1.17 -16.92 -11.74
C ASP A 40 -0.95 -15.52 -11.16
N ARG A 41 -0.51 -14.56 -11.99
CA ARG A 41 -0.37 -13.14 -11.62
C ARG A 41 -1.69 -12.51 -11.15
N VAL A 42 -2.75 -12.65 -11.95
CA VAL A 42 -4.04 -12.02 -11.62
C VAL A 42 -4.69 -12.71 -10.40
N CYS A 43 -4.53 -14.02 -10.24
CA CYS A 43 -4.91 -14.74 -9.02
C CYS A 43 -4.18 -14.18 -7.80
N LEU A 44 -2.86 -13.96 -7.92
CA LEU A 44 -2.04 -13.43 -6.84
C LEU A 44 -2.54 -12.04 -6.45
N PHE A 45 -2.80 -11.19 -7.43
CA PHE A 45 -3.37 -9.86 -7.21
C PHE A 45 -4.71 -9.93 -6.47
N ILE A 46 -5.67 -10.75 -6.94
CA ILE A 46 -7.01 -10.83 -6.34
C ILE A 46 -6.97 -11.35 -4.90
N VAL A 47 -6.13 -12.34 -4.59
CA VAL A 47 -6.03 -12.96 -3.26
C VAL A 47 -5.31 -12.04 -2.28
N PHE A 48 -4.19 -11.44 -2.68
CA PHE A 48 -3.31 -10.69 -1.78
C PHE A 48 -3.63 -9.20 -1.68
N GLN A 49 -4.22 -8.57 -2.70
CA GLN A 49 -4.62 -7.16 -2.65
C GLN A 49 -5.48 -6.81 -1.42
N PRO A 50 -6.58 -7.52 -1.11
CA PRO A 50 -7.41 -7.19 0.04
C PRO A 50 -6.68 -7.43 1.38
N ARG A 51 -5.77 -8.40 1.43
CA ARG A 51 -5.00 -8.74 2.64
C ARG A 51 -3.92 -7.71 2.94
N ILE A 52 -3.19 -7.29 1.91
CA ILE A 52 -2.21 -6.20 1.99
C ILE A 52 -2.93 -4.92 2.41
N GLN A 53 -4.08 -4.61 1.80
CA GLN A 53 -4.87 -3.43 2.19
C GLN A 53 -5.32 -3.50 3.65
N ALA A 54 -5.82 -4.65 4.13
CA ALA A 54 -6.20 -4.82 5.53
C ALA A 54 -5.01 -4.61 6.50
N SER A 55 -3.83 -5.12 6.15
CA SER A 55 -2.59 -4.92 6.93
C SER A 55 -2.14 -3.45 6.95
N LEU A 56 -2.26 -2.75 5.81
CA LEU A 56 -2.00 -1.32 5.72
C LEU A 56 -3.00 -0.52 6.56
N ASP A 57 -4.28 -0.86 6.52
CA ASP A 57 -5.33 -0.20 7.31
C ASP A 57 -5.12 -0.42 8.81
N GLU A 58 -4.74 -1.64 9.21
CA GLU A 58 -4.37 -1.94 10.60
C GLU A 58 -3.16 -1.13 11.03
N THR A 59 -2.10 -1.12 10.21
CA THR A 59 -0.88 -0.35 10.48
C THR A 59 -1.18 1.14 10.58
N LEU A 60 -2.01 1.67 9.68
CA LEU A 60 -2.45 3.06 9.69
C LEU A 60 -3.26 3.37 10.96
N SER A 61 -4.15 2.48 11.38
CA SER A 61 -4.95 2.65 12.60
C SER A 61 -4.07 2.63 13.85
N SER A 62 -3.14 1.67 13.93
CA SER A 62 -2.18 1.52 15.00
C SER A 62 -1.27 2.74 15.07
N TRP A 63 -0.75 3.20 13.92
CA TRP A 63 0.02 4.41 13.82
C TRP A 63 -0.79 5.62 14.25
N ASN A 64 -1.99 5.85 13.73
CA ASN A 64 -2.79 7.03 14.10
C ASN A 64 -3.13 7.09 15.60
N LEU A 65 -3.18 5.93 16.27
CA LEU A 65 -3.49 5.77 17.68
C LEU A 65 -2.28 5.44 18.57
N HIS A 66 -1.05 5.42 18.05
CA HIS A 66 0.13 5.20 18.88
C HIS A 66 0.50 6.48 19.63
N LYS A 67 0.94 6.36 20.89
CA LYS A 67 1.34 7.54 21.67
C LYS A 67 2.79 7.91 21.38
N ILE A 68 3.02 9.09 20.81
CA ILE A 68 4.38 9.58 20.58
C ILE A 68 4.94 10.15 21.89
N ARG A 69 6.01 9.53 22.40
CA ARG A 69 6.68 9.95 23.65
C ARG A 69 7.21 11.39 23.58
N THR A 70 7.82 11.76 22.46
CA THR A 70 8.40 13.10 22.23
C THR A 70 7.35 14.20 22.08
N ALA A 71 6.09 13.83 21.80
CA ALA A 71 4.97 14.75 21.69
C ALA A 71 4.06 14.75 22.92
N GLY A 72 4.59 14.35 24.09
CA GLY A 72 3.84 14.34 25.35
C GLY A 72 2.75 13.26 25.40
N ASN A 73 3.00 12.10 24.78
CA ASN A 73 2.07 10.96 24.68
C ASN A 73 0.77 11.27 23.92
N LYS A 74 0.81 12.24 23.00
CA LYS A 74 -0.28 12.50 22.08
C LYS A 74 -0.23 11.53 20.90
N PHE A 75 -1.41 11.21 20.39
CA PHE A 75 -1.58 10.44 19.17
C PHE A 75 -1.23 11.30 17.94
N PRO A 76 -0.62 10.75 16.86
CA PRO A 76 -0.36 11.50 15.62
C PRO A 76 -1.58 12.26 15.12
N GLN A 77 -2.76 11.62 15.15
CA GLN A 77 -4.01 12.26 14.74
C GLN A 77 -4.34 13.48 15.62
N ALA A 78 -4.13 13.39 16.93
CA ALA A 78 -4.34 14.52 17.85
C ALA A 78 -3.32 15.64 17.62
N ILE A 79 -2.07 15.31 17.28
CA ILE A 79 -1.03 16.30 16.94
C ILE A 79 -1.38 17.05 15.66
N TYR A 80 -1.86 16.32 14.65
CA TYR A 80 -2.34 16.91 13.39
C TYR A 80 -3.49 17.87 13.65
N GLN A 81 -4.52 17.46 14.39
CA GLN A 81 -5.67 18.31 14.71
C GLN A 81 -5.28 19.58 15.46
N LEU A 82 -4.43 19.46 16.49
CA LEU A 82 -3.94 20.63 17.24
C LEU A 82 -3.10 21.58 16.38
N SER A 83 -2.27 21.03 15.50
CA SER A 83 -1.47 21.84 14.56
C SER A 83 -2.36 22.55 13.55
N ARG A 84 -3.38 21.87 13.02
CA ARG A 84 -4.39 22.43 12.12
C ARG A 84 -5.18 23.55 12.79
N GLU A 85 -5.69 23.36 13.99
CA GLU A 85 -6.40 24.41 14.75
C GLU A 85 -5.51 25.63 15.01
N LYS A 86 -4.26 25.41 15.40
CA LYS A 86 -3.28 26.47 15.60
C LYS A 86 -3.00 27.24 14.30
N ALA A 87 -2.95 26.54 13.17
CA ALA A 87 -2.73 27.13 11.86
C ALA A 87 -3.92 27.97 11.39
N ILE A 88 -5.14 27.48 11.59
CA ILE A 88 -6.39 28.23 11.34
C ILE A 88 -6.42 29.50 12.20
N ASN A 89 -6.15 29.39 13.50
CA ASN A 89 -6.16 30.53 14.42
C ASN A 89 -5.09 31.59 14.09
N ARG A 90 -4.01 31.20 13.41
CA ARG A 90 -2.94 32.09 12.96
C ARG A 90 -3.14 32.60 11.52
N GLY A 91 -4.18 32.14 10.83
CA GLY A 91 -4.57 32.65 9.52
C GLY A 91 -3.70 32.22 8.35
N TYR A 92 -2.79 31.26 8.51
CA TYR A 92 -1.99 30.71 7.42
C TYR A 92 -2.52 29.37 6.88
N TRP A 93 -3.53 28.79 7.53
CA TRP A 93 -4.27 27.66 6.98
C TRP A 93 -5.51 28.17 6.26
N THR A 94 -5.47 28.19 4.94
CA THR A 94 -6.55 28.69 4.06
C THR A 94 -7.73 27.73 3.92
N GLY A 95 -7.71 26.59 4.62
CA GLY A 95 -8.73 25.56 4.46
C GLY A 95 -8.58 24.77 3.18
N ASP A 96 -7.40 24.80 2.58
CA ASP A 96 -7.07 24.03 1.39
C ASP A 96 -7.32 22.53 1.67
N PRO A 97 -8.28 21.90 0.97
CA PRO A 97 -8.55 20.47 1.08
C PRO A 97 -7.41 19.61 0.47
N GLY A 98 -6.40 20.25 -0.11
CA GLY A 98 -5.37 19.63 -0.93
C GLY A 98 -5.64 19.91 -2.39
N ASP A 99 -4.65 19.57 -3.22
CA ASP A 99 -4.76 19.69 -4.66
C ASP A 99 -5.85 18.75 -5.19
N ASP A 100 -6.61 19.23 -6.19
CA ASP A 100 -7.59 18.38 -6.85
C ASP A 100 -6.91 17.26 -7.64
N LEU A 101 -7.67 16.23 -8.01
CA LEU A 101 -7.12 15.06 -8.71
C LEU A 101 -6.40 15.46 -10.01
N ALA A 102 -6.90 16.48 -10.70
CA ALA A 102 -6.29 16.97 -11.94
C ALA A 102 -4.91 17.58 -11.69
N THR A 103 -4.76 18.33 -10.61
CA THR A 103 -3.49 18.94 -10.19
C THR A 103 -2.52 17.87 -9.68
N ALA A 104 -3.01 16.94 -8.85
CA ALA A 104 -2.22 15.81 -8.34
C ALA A 104 -1.76 14.83 -9.44
N SER A 105 -2.48 14.76 -10.56
CA SER A 105 -2.14 13.95 -11.73
C SER A 105 -1.20 14.64 -12.72
N ASP A 106 -0.80 15.90 -12.49
CA ASP A 106 0.20 16.55 -13.33
C ASP A 106 1.54 15.79 -13.18
N PRO A 107 2.22 15.41 -14.28
CA PRO A 107 3.52 14.74 -14.22
C PRO A 107 4.58 15.52 -13.43
N ARG A 108 4.40 16.84 -13.30
CA ARG A 108 5.28 17.76 -12.56
C ARG A 108 4.72 18.12 -11.18
N TYR A 109 3.72 17.39 -10.70
CA TYR A 109 3.18 17.59 -9.37
C TYR A 109 4.27 17.34 -8.32
N GLY A 110 4.57 18.36 -7.50
CA GLY A 110 5.67 18.31 -6.54
C GLY A 110 7.03 18.77 -7.10
N GLU A 111 7.11 19.19 -8.37
CA GLU A 111 8.28 19.90 -8.88
C GLU A 111 8.23 21.38 -8.49
N ASP A 112 9.02 21.78 -7.50
CA ASP A 112 9.20 23.18 -7.15
C ASP A 112 10.06 23.88 -8.21
N SER A 113 9.40 24.47 -9.22
CA SER A 113 10.07 25.23 -10.30
C SER A 113 10.93 26.42 -9.84
N GLU A 114 10.81 26.82 -8.57
CA GLU A 114 11.61 27.89 -7.95
C GLU A 114 12.80 27.40 -7.10
N GLU A 115 12.94 26.09 -6.84
CA GLU A 115 14.11 25.55 -6.15
C GLU A 115 15.30 25.33 -7.09
N GLN A 116 16.51 25.63 -6.61
CA GLN A 116 17.74 25.25 -7.31
C GLN A 116 17.87 23.74 -7.26
N LEU A 117 17.78 23.09 -8.42
CA LEU A 117 18.04 21.66 -8.56
C LEU A 117 19.35 21.28 -7.85
N PRO A 118 19.40 20.11 -7.19
CA PRO A 118 20.64 19.59 -6.65
C PRO A 118 21.73 19.54 -7.74
N PRO A 119 23.01 19.54 -7.36
CA PRO A 119 24.12 19.48 -8.31
C PRO A 119 23.92 18.33 -9.31
N LEU A 120 24.25 18.54 -10.59
CA LEU A 120 24.03 17.54 -11.66
C LEU A 120 24.60 16.15 -11.37
N ASP A 121 25.64 16.06 -10.53
CA ASP A 121 26.25 14.79 -10.10
C ASP A 121 25.32 13.95 -9.20
N GLU A 122 24.33 14.55 -8.53
CA GLU A 122 23.36 13.84 -7.68
C GLU A 122 22.12 13.39 -8.47
N LEU A 123 21.79 14.03 -9.60
CA LEU A 123 20.68 13.63 -10.48
C LEU A 123 21.01 12.44 -11.40
N ALA A 124 22.30 12.15 -11.62
CA ALA A 124 22.71 11.11 -12.57
C ALA A 124 22.37 9.69 -12.11
N ASP A 125 22.16 9.50 -10.81
CA ASP A 125 21.88 8.21 -10.18
C ASP A 125 20.39 8.03 -9.80
N ASP A 126 19.54 9.04 -10.04
CA ASP A 126 18.11 8.92 -9.73
C ASP A 126 17.41 8.02 -10.76
N PRO A 127 16.67 6.99 -10.32
CA PRO A 127 15.91 6.16 -11.23
C PRO A 127 14.76 6.98 -11.84
N GLU A 128 14.77 7.13 -13.16
CA GLU A 128 13.62 7.68 -13.89
C GLU A 128 12.42 6.73 -13.73
N ALA A 129 11.27 7.29 -13.35
CA ALA A 129 10.03 6.54 -13.35
C ALA A 129 9.71 6.10 -14.79
N VAL A 130 9.37 4.82 -14.96
CA VAL A 130 9.03 4.28 -16.27
C VAL A 130 7.66 4.83 -16.68
N ASP A 131 7.61 5.62 -17.75
CA ASP A 131 6.36 6.10 -18.33
C ASP A 131 5.67 4.96 -19.09
N TYR A 132 4.56 4.48 -18.54
CA TYR A 132 3.74 3.42 -19.12
C TYR A 132 2.71 3.97 -20.11
N THR A 133 2.52 5.29 -20.20
CA THR A 133 1.50 5.90 -21.09
C THR A 133 1.92 5.94 -22.56
N GLU A 134 3.18 5.66 -22.87
CA GLU A 134 3.70 5.62 -24.24
C GLU A 134 3.34 4.33 -25.00
N PHE A 135 2.91 3.28 -24.29
CA PHE A 135 2.59 1.99 -24.89
C PHE A 135 1.15 1.94 -25.40
N ALA A 136 0.95 1.34 -26.58
CA ALA A 136 -0.35 1.31 -27.25
C ALA A 136 -1.22 0.11 -26.81
N ASP A 137 -0.60 -0.90 -26.22
CA ASP A 137 -1.24 -2.13 -25.77
C ASP A 137 -0.42 -2.82 -24.66
N SER A 138 -1.09 -3.55 -23.77
CA SER A 138 -0.46 -4.27 -22.65
C SER A 138 0.55 -5.33 -23.09
N ASN A 139 0.49 -5.78 -24.36
CA ASN A 139 1.50 -6.65 -24.95
C ASN A 139 2.83 -5.92 -25.25
N SER A 140 2.79 -4.65 -25.66
CA SER A 140 4.01 -3.85 -25.85
C SER A 140 4.63 -3.41 -24.53
N GLU A 141 3.81 -3.14 -23.50
CA GLU A 141 4.26 -2.92 -22.12
C GLU A 141 5.02 -4.14 -21.58
N ARG A 142 4.43 -5.34 -21.72
CA ARG A 142 5.04 -6.61 -21.30
C ARG A 142 6.36 -6.89 -22.02
N ALA A 143 6.44 -6.59 -23.32
CA ALA A 143 7.69 -6.74 -24.08
C ALA A 143 8.80 -5.78 -23.60
N ALA A 144 8.43 -4.64 -23.01
CA ALA A 144 9.35 -3.68 -22.40
C ALA A 144 9.71 -4.02 -20.94
N GLY A 145 9.14 -5.10 -20.38
CA GLY A 145 9.34 -5.50 -18.97
C GLY A 145 8.49 -4.70 -17.98
N VAL A 146 7.48 -3.97 -18.47
CA VAL A 146 6.50 -3.28 -17.63
C VAL A 146 5.28 -4.19 -17.48
N PHE A 147 5.02 -4.63 -16.26
CA PHE A 147 3.91 -5.53 -15.94
C PHE A 147 2.86 -4.79 -15.12
N VAL A 148 1.77 -4.39 -15.78
CA VAL A 148 0.56 -3.86 -15.13
C VAL A 148 -0.58 -4.83 -15.44
N ASP A 149 -1.33 -5.23 -14.41
CA ASP A 149 -2.57 -5.99 -14.58
C ASP A 149 -3.68 -5.00 -14.95
N ASP A 150 -4.32 -5.19 -16.11
CA ASP A 150 -5.42 -4.33 -16.53
C ASP A 150 -6.71 -4.63 -15.76
N ASP A 151 -7.54 -3.62 -15.52
CA ASP A 151 -8.83 -3.77 -14.84
C ASP A 151 -9.75 -4.81 -15.52
N ASP A 152 -9.66 -4.93 -16.85
CA ASP A 152 -10.41 -5.92 -17.63
C ASP A 152 -9.94 -7.37 -17.33
N GLU A 153 -8.62 -7.60 -17.22
CA GLU A 153 -8.05 -8.92 -16.85
C GLU A 153 -8.48 -9.31 -15.43
N VAL A 154 -8.44 -8.35 -14.50
CA VAL A 154 -8.89 -8.55 -13.11
C VAL A 154 -10.37 -8.88 -13.04
N GLN A 155 -11.21 -8.19 -13.82
CA GLN A 155 -12.66 -8.40 -13.82
C GLN A 155 -13.06 -9.73 -14.46
N GLU A 156 -12.36 -10.15 -15.52
CA GLU A 156 -12.54 -11.47 -16.13
C GLU A 156 -12.21 -12.58 -15.13
N MET A 157 -11.09 -12.47 -14.43
CA MET A 157 -10.70 -13.44 -13.41
C MET A 157 -11.65 -13.47 -12.21
N ARG A 158 -12.12 -12.31 -11.74
CA ARG A 158 -13.18 -12.25 -10.72
C ARG A 158 -14.45 -12.98 -11.16
N THR A 159 -14.80 -12.87 -12.45
CA THR A 159 -15.94 -13.59 -13.02
C THR A 159 -15.67 -15.09 -13.11
N ALA A 160 -14.45 -15.50 -13.48
CA ALA A 160 -14.03 -16.89 -13.57
C ALA A 160 -13.97 -17.60 -12.20
N LEU A 161 -13.55 -16.87 -11.15
CA LEU A 161 -13.53 -17.33 -9.75
C LEU A 161 -14.95 -17.56 -9.19
N GLY A 162 -15.98 -16.92 -9.76
CA GLY A 162 -17.38 -17.16 -9.41
C GLY A 162 -17.67 -16.94 -7.92
N ASP A 163 -18.18 -17.98 -7.25
CA ASP A 163 -18.53 -17.96 -5.81
C ASP A 163 -17.33 -18.28 -4.89
N PHE A 164 -16.10 -18.31 -5.40
CA PHE A 164 -14.93 -18.62 -4.59
C PHE A 164 -14.61 -17.48 -3.62
N ASP A 165 -14.69 -17.78 -2.33
CA ASP A 165 -14.44 -16.83 -1.26
C ASP A 165 -12.94 -16.73 -0.95
N HIS A 166 -12.23 -15.98 -1.79
CA HIS A 166 -10.81 -15.64 -1.65
C HIS A 166 -10.51 -14.73 -0.43
N LEU A 167 -11.55 -14.19 0.20
CA LEU A 167 -11.46 -13.32 1.37
C LEU A 167 -11.55 -14.10 2.69
N VAL A 168 -11.88 -15.39 2.67
CA VAL A 168 -11.86 -16.22 3.87
C VAL A 168 -10.43 -16.26 4.43
N ASP A 169 -10.33 -15.97 5.72
CA ASP A 169 -9.11 -16.18 6.48
C ASP A 169 -8.86 -17.69 6.58
N ASP A 170 -7.81 -18.15 5.89
CA ASP A 170 -7.34 -19.52 5.91
C ASP A 170 -6.43 -19.80 7.12
N GLY A 171 -6.10 -18.77 7.91
CA GLY A 171 -5.12 -18.86 9.00
C GLY A 171 -3.69 -19.10 8.51
N ASN A 172 -3.47 -19.08 7.19
CA ASN A 172 -2.18 -19.32 6.54
C ASN A 172 -1.83 -18.21 5.52
N TRP A 173 -2.31 -17.00 5.78
CA TRP A 173 -1.96 -15.79 5.01
C TRP A 173 -2.30 -15.84 3.51
N GLY A 174 -3.26 -16.67 3.11
CA GLY A 174 -3.64 -16.85 1.70
C GLY A 174 -2.80 -17.86 0.94
N ILE A 175 -1.87 -18.57 1.59
CA ILE A 175 -1.09 -19.64 0.98
C ILE A 175 -1.98 -20.83 0.60
N ASP A 176 -2.98 -21.17 1.42
CA ASP A 176 -3.85 -22.34 1.16
C ASP A 176 -4.95 -22.01 0.13
N VAL A 177 -5.07 -20.73 -0.22
CA VAL A 177 -5.99 -20.19 -1.24
C VAL A 177 -5.33 -20.23 -2.63
N TYR A 178 -4.00 -20.38 -2.68
CA TYR A 178 -3.18 -20.39 -3.89
C TYR A 178 -2.72 -21.81 -4.27
#